data_AF-A0A948TBF2-F1
#
_entry.id   AF-A0A948TBF2-F1
#
_cell.length_a   1.000
_cell.length_b   1.000
_cell.length_c   1.000
_cell.angle_alpha   90.00
_cell.angle_beta   90.00
_cell.angle_gamma   90.00
#
_symmetry.space_group_name_H-M   'P 1'
#
loop_
_entity.id
_entity.type
_entity.pdbx_description
1 polymer ?
#
loop_
_entity_poly.entity_id
_entity_poly.type
_entity_poly.pdbx_seq_one_letter_code
_entity_poly.pdbx_strand_id
1 'polypeptide(L)'
;MKKTIILLGLLLAMAYTASAEQRGIFMDFHGKINPEKNMEVNRTPMKLPIKVVYDSDLHKIEVIGNQSLEAEVFLYNINGTLENYSPQLNTDFIILDSGTYIIRIQGDEWYAEGEVNV
;
A
#
# COMPACT_ATOMS: atom_id res chain seq x y z
N MET A 1 -35.57 -4.81 -39.05
CA MET A 1 -34.75 -5.75 -38.25
C MET A 1 -33.25 -5.39 -38.15
N LYS A 2 -32.73 -4.37 -38.89
CA LYS A 2 -31.33 -3.94 -38.76
C LYS A 2 -31.08 -2.89 -37.65
N LYS A 3 -32.11 -2.18 -37.20
CA LYS A 3 -32.01 -1.10 -36.18
C LYS A 3 -31.90 -1.61 -34.73
N THR A 4 -32.35 -2.84 -34.46
CA THR A 4 -32.29 -3.47 -33.14
C THR A 4 -30.90 -3.99 -32.78
N ILE A 5 -30.10 -4.38 -33.78
CA ILE A 5 -28.72 -4.86 -33.60
C ILE A 5 -27.80 -3.70 -33.16
N ILE A 6 -28.04 -2.49 -33.69
CA ILE A 6 -27.28 -1.29 -33.34
C ILE A 6 -27.54 -0.88 -31.89
N LEU A 7 -28.79 -1.03 -31.40
CA LEU A 7 -29.15 -0.70 -30.02
C LEU A 7 -28.50 -1.66 -29.00
N LEU A 8 -28.36 -2.94 -29.35
CA LEU A 8 -27.74 -3.94 -28.47
C LEU A 8 -26.21 -3.72 -28.36
N GLY A 9 -25.55 -3.30 -29.44
CA GLY A 9 -24.13 -2.96 -29.44
C GLY A 9 -23.81 -1.71 -28.59
N LEU A 10 -24.71 -0.74 -28.54
CA LEU A 10 -24.52 0.48 -27.75
C LEU A 10 -24.67 0.23 -26.23
N LEU A 11 -25.50 -0.73 -25.82
CA LEU A 11 -25.66 -1.14 -24.41
C LEU A 11 -24.43 -1.88 -23.87
N LEU A 12 -23.75 -2.68 -24.70
CA LEU A 12 -22.52 -3.37 -24.29
C LEU A 12 -21.36 -2.38 -24.04
N ALA A 13 -21.27 -1.29 -24.80
CA ALA A 13 -20.17 -0.32 -24.68
C ALA A 13 -20.16 0.42 -23.32
N MET A 14 -21.28 0.47 -22.60
CA MET A 14 -21.39 1.11 -21.29
C MET A 14 -21.09 0.17 -20.11
N ALA A 15 -20.90 -1.13 -20.35
CA ALA A 15 -20.74 -2.14 -19.28
C ALA A 15 -19.31 -2.28 -18.73
N TYR A 16 -18.32 -1.59 -19.31
CA TYR A 16 -16.91 -1.79 -18.98
C TYR A 16 -16.24 -0.49 -18.55
N THR A 17 -16.77 0.16 -17.52
CA THR A 17 -15.95 1.07 -16.72
C THR A 17 -15.45 0.29 -15.51
N ALA A 18 -14.48 -0.62 -15.73
CA ALA A 18 -13.71 -1.18 -14.64
C ALA A 18 -12.83 -0.04 -14.10
N SER A 19 -13.25 0.54 -12.99
CA SER A 19 -12.43 1.49 -12.24
C SER A 19 -11.38 0.66 -11.51
N ALA A 20 -10.13 0.70 -11.98
CA ALA A 20 -9.00 0.14 -11.25
C ALA A 20 -8.81 0.94 -9.95
N GLU A 21 -9.46 0.52 -8.87
CA GLU A 21 -9.42 1.21 -7.59
C GLU A 21 -8.08 0.90 -6.89
N GLN A 22 -7.05 1.67 -7.26
CA GLN A 22 -5.80 1.68 -6.53
C GLN A 22 -5.91 2.61 -5.32
N ARG A 23 -5.92 2.02 -4.12
CA ARG A 23 -6.01 2.76 -2.86
C ARG A 23 -4.62 2.93 -2.24
N GLY A 24 -4.18 4.18 -2.12
CA GLY A 24 -2.98 4.49 -1.34
C GLY A 24 -3.17 4.12 0.12
N ILE A 25 -2.18 3.43 0.71
CA ILE A 25 -2.16 3.11 2.13
C ILE A 25 -1.38 4.22 2.83
N PHE A 26 -2.01 4.86 3.81
CA PHE A 26 -1.33 5.86 4.64
C PHE A 26 -0.36 5.16 5.58
N MET A 27 0.87 5.66 5.61
CA MET A 27 1.93 5.10 6.43
C MET A 27 2.30 6.10 7.52
N ASP A 28 2.14 5.69 8.77
CA ASP A 28 2.58 6.42 9.96
C ASP A 28 4.05 6.11 10.22
N PHE A 29 4.88 7.15 10.23
CA PHE A 29 6.33 7.03 10.36
C PHE A 29 6.78 7.20 11.82
N HIS A 30 7.63 6.30 12.27
CA HIS A 30 8.23 6.27 13.59
C HIS A 30 9.75 6.14 13.47
N GLY A 31 10.50 7.11 13.98
CA GLY A 31 11.96 7.07 13.98
C GLY A 31 12.53 7.67 15.26
N LYS A 32 13.77 7.30 15.61
CA LYS A 32 14.43 7.89 16.79
C LYS A 32 14.65 9.39 16.58
N ILE A 33 14.04 10.19 17.46
CA ILE A 33 14.41 11.60 17.65
C ILE A 33 15.54 11.60 18.67
N ASN A 34 16.75 11.97 18.26
CA ASN A 34 17.92 11.89 19.13
C ASN A 34 17.74 12.82 20.36
N PRO A 35 17.63 12.28 21.60
CA PRO A 35 17.21 13.07 22.78
C PRO A 35 18.31 13.99 23.32
N GLU A 36 19.59 13.77 22.98
CA GLU A 36 20.68 14.68 23.37
C GLU A 36 20.57 16.07 22.73
N LYS A 37 19.74 16.22 21.69
CA LYS A 37 19.47 17.48 21.01
C LYS A 37 18.06 17.96 21.37
N ASN A 38 17.82 18.19 22.66
CA ASN A 38 16.62 18.84 23.24
C ASN A 38 16.49 20.32 22.82
N MET A 39 16.57 20.60 21.53
CA MET A 39 16.00 21.80 20.95
C MET A 39 14.70 21.35 20.30
N GLU A 40 13.59 21.87 20.80
CA GLU A 40 12.26 21.67 20.25
C GLU A 40 12.20 22.33 18.86
N VAL A 41 12.77 21.64 17.86
CA VAL A 41 12.78 22.11 16.47
C VAL A 41 11.47 21.66 15.86
N ASN A 42 10.60 22.62 15.56
CA ASN A 42 9.35 22.38 14.84
C ASN A 42 9.68 21.94 13.40
N ARG A 43 9.78 20.62 13.18
CA ARG A 43 10.09 20.02 11.87
C ARG A 43 8.80 19.47 11.25
N THR A 44 8.62 19.72 9.97
CA THR A 44 7.63 18.99 9.17
C THR A 44 7.91 17.48 9.26
N PRO A 45 6.88 16.62 9.42
CA PRO A 45 7.05 15.17 9.42
C PRO A 45 7.87 14.70 8.21
N MET A 46 8.79 13.76 8.44
CA MET A 46 9.61 13.18 7.37
C MET A 46 8.70 12.42 6.39
N LYS A 47 8.70 12.81 5.12
CA LYS A 47 8.08 12.03 4.05
C LYS A 47 9.12 11.07 3.49
N LEU A 48 8.98 9.78 3.75
CA LEU A 48 9.78 8.77 3.09
C LEU A 48 9.39 8.67 1.61
N PRO A 49 10.34 8.46 0.68
CA PRO A 49 10.04 8.21 -0.73
C PRO A 49 9.61 6.74 -0.93
N ILE A 50 8.60 6.33 -0.16
CA ILE A 50 7.99 5.00 -0.19
C ILE A 50 6.49 5.18 -0.40
N LYS A 51 5.93 4.45 -1.35
CA LYS A 51 4.51 4.42 -1.67
C LYS A 51 4.01 3.00 -1.46
N VAL A 52 2.91 2.87 -0.72
CA VAL A 52 2.23 1.60 -0.52
C VAL A 52 0.84 1.72 -1.12
N VAL A 53 0.46 0.77 -1.97
CA VAL A 53 -0.80 0.80 -2.71
C VAL A 53 -1.47 -0.56 -2.61
N TYR A 54 -2.77 -0.57 -2.36
CA TYR A 54 -3.61 -1.75 -2.53
C TYR A 54 -4.35 -1.66 -3.87
N ASP A 55 -4.25 -2.70 -4.67
CA ASP A 55 -4.96 -2.90 -5.93
C ASP A 55 -6.06 -3.94 -5.69
N SER A 56 -7.32 -3.48 -5.70
CA SER A 56 -8.49 -4.33 -5.41
C SER A 56 -8.76 -5.36 -6.50
N ASP A 57 -8.43 -5.07 -7.76
CA ASP A 57 -8.70 -5.98 -8.86
C ASP A 57 -7.73 -7.16 -8.81
N LEU A 58 -6.47 -6.88 -8.48
CA LEU A 58 -5.42 -7.89 -8.36
C LEU A 58 -5.32 -8.50 -6.95
N HIS A 59 -6.08 -7.99 -5.98
CA HIS A 59 -5.96 -8.30 -4.55
C HIS A 59 -4.50 -8.25 -4.10
N LYS A 60 -3.82 -7.16 -4.46
CA LYS A 60 -2.37 -7.04 -4.33
C LYS A 60 -1.98 -5.79 -3.57
N ILE A 61 -1.05 -5.92 -2.64
CA ILE A 61 -0.40 -4.79 -1.99
C ILE A 61 0.98 -4.62 -2.61
N GLU A 62 1.22 -3.45 -3.19
CA GLU A 62 2.46 -3.08 -3.84
C GLU A 62 3.21 -2.06 -2.98
N VAL A 63 4.47 -2.36 -2.67
CA VAL A 63 5.38 -1.50 -1.91
C VAL A 63 6.48 -1.01 -2.84
N ILE A 64 6.42 0.28 -3.20
CA ILE A 64 7.34 0.93 -4.13
C ILE A 64 8.22 1.87 -3.33
N GLY A 65 9.54 1.76 -3.47
CA GLY A 65 10.47 2.63 -2.77
C GLY A 65 11.72 2.91 -3.58
N ASN A 66 12.47 3.94 -3.16
CA ASN A 66 13.78 4.19 -3.73
C ASN A 66 14.71 2.98 -3.51
N GLN A 67 15.34 2.48 -4.58
CA GLN A 67 16.26 1.33 -4.53
C GLN A 67 17.47 1.54 -3.62
N SER A 68 17.83 2.78 -3.30
CA SER A 68 18.93 3.09 -2.37
C SER A 68 18.52 2.99 -0.89
N LEU A 69 17.23 2.83 -0.58
CA LEU A 69 16.76 2.66 0.80
C LEU A 69 16.77 1.18 1.16
N GLU A 70 17.61 0.83 2.12
CA GLU A 70 17.61 -0.49 2.75
C GLU A 70 16.51 -0.54 3.80
N ALA A 71 15.46 -1.31 3.51
CA ALA A 71 14.36 -1.56 4.41
C ALA A 71 13.67 -2.89 4.07
N GLU A 72 13.19 -3.54 5.11
CA GLU A 72 12.42 -4.78 5.06
C GLU A 72 10.93 -4.48 5.11
N VAL A 73 10.11 -5.38 4.59
CA VAL A 73 8.66 -5.24 4.54
C VAL A 73 8.00 -6.46 5.16
N PHE A 74 7.12 -6.23 6.12
CA PHE A 74 6.36 -7.25 6.83
C PHE A 74 4.87 -7.00 6.62
N LEU A 75 4.13 -8.08 6.37
CA LEU A 75 2.68 -8.07 6.26
C LEU A 75 2.09 -8.90 7.39
N TYR A 76 1.28 -8.27 8.22
CA TYR A 76 0.56 -8.92 9.30
C TYR A 76 -0.94 -8.88 9.05
N ASN A 77 -1.66 -9.90 9.53
CA ASN A 77 -3.11 -9.78 9.71
C ASN A 77 -3.43 -8.97 10.98
N ILE A 78 -4.71 -8.63 11.19
CA ILE A 78 -5.18 -7.87 12.36
C ILE A 78 -4.88 -8.53 13.72
N ASN A 79 -4.70 -9.84 13.75
CA ASN A 79 -4.33 -10.57 14.97
C ASN A 79 -2.83 -10.48 15.27
N GLY A 80 -2.05 -9.78 14.44
CA GLY A 80 -0.60 -9.66 14.55
C GLY A 80 0.17 -10.90 14.07
N THR A 81 -0.48 -11.81 13.35
CA THR A 81 0.22 -12.96 12.75
C THR A 81 0.92 -12.51 11.47
N LEU A 82 2.19 -12.90 11.30
CA LEU A 82 2.95 -12.61 10.09
C LEU A 82 2.43 -13.48 8.94
N GLU A 83 1.86 -12.85 7.93
CA GLU A 83 1.31 -13.49 6.74
C GLU A 83 2.36 -13.56 5.62
N ASN A 84 3.16 -12.51 5.46
CA ASN A 84 4.20 -12.46 4.44
C ASN A 84 5.34 -11.50 4.81
N TYR A 85 6.47 -11.63 4.11
CA TYR A 85 7.68 -10.86 4.35
C TYR A 85 8.50 -10.70 3.06
N SER A 86 9.20 -9.57 2.96
CA SER A 86 10.22 -9.31 1.95
C SER A 86 11.44 -8.65 2.60
N PRO A 87 12.66 -9.13 2.32
CA PRO A 87 13.90 -8.53 2.85
C PRO A 87 14.24 -7.18 2.23
N GLN A 88 13.47 -6.73 1.23
CA GLN A 88 13.72 -5.51 0.47
C GLN A 88 12.40 -4.84 0.06
N LEU A 89 12.46 -3.53 -0.18
CA LEU A 89 11.43 -2.75 -0.86
C LEU A 89 11.21 -3.21 -2.31
N ASN A 90 10.25 -2.60 -3.01
CA ASN A 90 9.89 -2.94 -4.39
C ASN A 90 9.40 -4.39 -4.49
N THR A 91 8.39 -4.69 -3.68
CA THR A 91 7.82 -6.02 -3.50
C THR A 91 6.30 -5.96 -3.58
N ASP A 92 5.71 -7.11 -3.88
CA ASP A 92 4.28 -7.31 -4.00
C ASP A 92 3.81 -8.43 -3.08
N PHE A 93 2.67 -8.24 -2.43
CA PHE A 93 1.98 -9.28 -1.67
C PHE A 93 0.59 -9.53 -2.23
N ILE A 94 0.30 -10.78 -2.57
CA ILE A 94 -1.05 -11.22 -2.94
C ILE A 94 -1.82 -11.52 -1.65
N ILE A 95 -3.00 -10.92 -1.51
CA ILE A 95 -3.92 -11.10 -0.40
C ILE A 95 -5.03 -12.04 -0.85
N LEU A 96 -5.21 -13.16 -0.14
CA LEU A 96 -6.21 -14.17 -0.51
C LEU A 96 -7.53 -14.00 0.25
N ASP A 97 -7.45 -13.53 1.48
CA ASP A 97 -8.60 -13.40 2.38
C ASP A 97 -8.94 -11.92 2.60
N SER A 98 -10.23 -11.60 2.67
CA SER A 98 -10.69 -10.27 3.05
C SER A 98 -10.42 -10.01 4.52
N GLY A 99 -10.07 -8.78 4.89
CA GLY A 99 -9.81 -8.42 6.26
C GLY A 99 -8.91 -7.19 6.40
N THR A 100 -8.55 -6.89 7.64
CA THR A 100 -7.60 -5.82 7.93
C THR A 100 -6.18 -6.39 8.01
N TYR A 101 -5.28 -5.76 7.28
CA TYR A 101 -3.87 -6.06 7.24
C TYR A 101 -3.05 -4.85 7.68
N ILE A 102 -1.92 -5.13 8.31
CA ILE A 102 -0.95 -4.14 8.75
C ILE A 102 0.33 -4.36 7.95
N ILE A 103 0.76 -3.34 7.22
CA ILE A 103 2.05 -3.32 6.54
C ILE A 103 3.00 -2.57 7.42
N ARG A 104 4.14 -3.19 7.74
CA ARG A 104 5.24 -2.56 8.44
C ARG A 104 6.47 -2.56 7.54
N ILE A 105 7.04 -1.38 7.35
CA ILE A 105 8.30 -1.20 6.64
C ILE A 105 9.34 -0.79 7.67
N GLN A 106 10.47 -1.49 7.75
CA GLN A 106 11.47 -1.28 8.78
C GLN A 106 12.85 -1.06 8.18
N GLY A 107 13.49 0.04 8.56
CA GLY A 107 14.92 0.30 8.33
C GLY A 107 15.69 0.34 9.65
N ASP A 108 16.98 0.68 9.60
CA ASP A 108 17.90 0.58 10.74
C ASP A 108 17.44 1.29 12.02
N GLU A 109 16.91 2.51 11.90
CA GLU A 109 16.51 3.35 13.05
C GLU A 109 15.09 3.93 12.94
N TRP A 110 14.29 3.35 12.04
CA TRP A 110 12.94 3.80 11.79
C TRP A 110 12.06 2.65 11.32
N TYR A 111 10.76 2.78 11.54
CA TYR A 111 9.76 1.95 10.92
C TYR A 111 8.55 2.80 10.52
N ALA A 112 7.80 2.33 9.53
CA ALA A 112 6.54 2.92 9.14
C ALA A 112 5.45 1.85 9.10
N GLU A 113 4.27 2.15 9.62
CA GLU A 113 3.14 1.22 9.68
C GLU A 113 1.93 1.80 8.96
N GLY A 114 1.21 0.97 8.23
CA GLY A 114 0.00 1.35 7.55
C GLY A 114 -1.04 0.26 7.64
N GLU A 115 -2.29 0.65 7.79
CA GLU A 115 -3.43 -0.26 7.87
C GLU A 115 -4.24 -0.22 6.57
N VAL A 116 -4.61 -1.40 6.09
CA VAL A 116 -5.46 -1.56 4.93
C VAL A 116 -6.57 -2.55 5.21
N ASN A 117 -7.80 -2.16 4.91
CA ASN A 117 -8.92 -3.08 4.79
C ASN A 117 -9.01 -3.53 3.34
N VAL A 118 -8.98 -4.85 3.15
CA VAL A 118 -9.02 -5.59 1.89
C VAL A 118 -10.38 -6.30 1.80
#